data_AF-A0A1T1HQD3-F1
#
_entry.id   AF-A0A1T1HQD3-F1
#
_cell.length_a   1.000
_cell.length_b   1.000
_cell.length_c   1.000
_cell.angle_alpha   90.00
_cell.angle_beta   90.00
_cell.angle_gamma   90.00
#
_symmetry.space_group_name_H-M   'P 1'
#
loop_
_entity.id
_entity.type
_entity.pdbx_description
1 polymer ?
#
loop_
_entity_poly.entity_id
_entity_poly.type
_entity_poly.pdbx_seq_one_letter_code
_entity_poly.pdbx_strand_id
1 'polypeptide(L)'
;MPRSKLLVTLSVVLIGAAALWYVWMLVSARLELGGASPDRQTLGRVQDPQQRAMTQYCTGVVATPQGTWLVGRVEARSNLLPAAPEALDLDALVYGKVGEPQEEEGSGAFASLMQPREKEVSFISRLDANGQFQRIAQVGEVACLVASPDGSSVFLLTGLKRPQTAGRDDAISQTVVLRSDDQGKSWTWLRQGLFPQVESLAENLRPYFHGPDEIWALGTPSGLDNEDGTDRPGAIATGLFYSADRGASSTPIVAAESLLVPAEYAHGTRPEVREWHSGDPYGEIRNHVVQLDAQRAVLWVSQRFWGSHPDGVSDHIAATVTTRAQLQRSGGHWQVTSLQREDGLYVDALEDNGAGRIVGVIDQGTGSRDRVAELDTTTFAWRVLSELPSVFAPLASDSHLRGGNFWVGRNSLVVNTWSEHRPPRWLYGWSDASISASATFYSKDWGQSWQRLAIDGYLGTLGFQGAEDRVIWAKGNWYNSNDLGIYSYGLQ
;
A
#
# COMPACT_ATOMS: atom_id res chain seq x y z
N MET A 1 -5.30 -59.41 -22.04
CA MET A 1 -4.24 -58.44 -22.37
C MET A 1 -3.01 -58.74 -21.49
N PRO A 2 -1.78 -58.75 -22.03
CA PRO A 2 -0.59 -59.02 -21.24
C PRO A 2 -0.36 -57.89 -20.23
N ARG A 3 -0.05 -58.23 -18.97
CA ARG A 3 0.13 -57.30 -17.84
C ARG A 3 1.08 -56.13 -18.14
N SER A 4 2.06 -56.35 -19.02
CA SER A 4 3.00 -55.32 -19.48
C SER A 4 2.36 -54.21 -20.33
N LYS A 5 1.43 -54.54 -21.23
CA LYS A 5 0.72 -53.51 -22.03
C LYS A 5 -0.19 -52.66 -21.14
N LEU A 6 -0.83 -53.27 -20.14
CA LEU A 6 -1.69 -52.56 -19.20
C LEU A 6 -0.88 -51.61 -18.30
N LEU A 7 0.28 -52.03 -17.81
CA LEU A 7 1.20 -51.17 -17.05
C LEU A 7 1.75 -50.01 -17.90
N VAL A 8 2.15 -50.27 -19.15
CA VAL A 8 2.64 -49.21 -20.06
C VAL A 8 1.54 -48.21 -20.38
N THR A 9 0.32 -48.66 -20.70
CA THR A 9 -0.82 -47.78 -20.95
C THR A 9 -1.18 -46.97 -19.71
N LEU A 10 -1.19 -47.58 -18.51
CA LEU A 10 -1.46 -46.88 -17.26
C LEU A 10 -0.41 -45.78 -16.99
N SER A 11 0.88 -46.07 -17.18
CA SER A 11 1.95 -45.10 -17.00
C SER A 11 1.84 -43.92 -17.98
N VAL A 12 1.55 -44.18 -19.25
CA VAL A 12 1.36 -43.11 -20.26
C VAL A 12 0.16 -42.24 -19.90
N VAL A 13 -0.95 -42.84 -19.46
CA VAL A 13 -2.13 -42.09 -19.01
C VAL A 13 -1.83 -41.23 -17.77
N LEU A 14 -1.10 -41.77 -16.80
CA LEU A 14 -0.70 -41.03 -15.59
C LEU A 14 0.23 -39.85 -15.92
N ILE A 15 1.22 -40.05 -16.79
CA ILE A 15 2.12 -38.97 -17.23
C ILE A 15 1.34 -37.89 -17.99
N GLY A 16 0.44 -38.31 -18.89
CA GLY A 16 -0.42 -37.37 -19.62
C GLY A 16 -1.33 -36.57 -18.69
N ALA A 17 -1.95 -37.22 -17.70
CA ALA A 17 -2.78 -36.56 -16.70
C ALA A 17 -1.97 -35.60 -15.83
N ALA A 18 -0.77 -35.98 -15.39
CA ALA A 18 0.11 -35.12 -14.60
C ALA A 18 0.56 -33.87 -15.40
N ALA A 19 0.90 -34.05 -16.69
CA ALA A 19 1.26 -32.93 -17.56
C ALA A 19 0.09 -31.97 -17.78
N LEU A 20 -1.11 -32.49 -18.04
CA LEU A 20 -2.32 -31.67 -18.17
C LEU A 20 -2.68 -30.94 -16.88
N TRP A 21 -2.57 -31.61 -15.73
CA TRP A 21 -2.78 -31.00 -14.42
C TRP A 21 -1.77 -29.88 -14.16
N TYR A 22 -0.49 -30.10 -14.44
CA TYR A 22 0.56 -29.09 -14.28
C TYR A 22 0.31 -27.86 -15.17
N VAL A 23 0.01 -28.07 -16.46
CA VAL A 23 -0.34 -26.96 -17.38
C VAL A 23 -1.60 -26.24 -16.90
N TRP A 24 -2.61 -26.96 -16.42
CA TRP A 24 -3.82 -26.37 -15.86
C TRP A 24 -3.52 -25.48 -14.64
N MET A 25 -2.62 -25.89 -13.74
CA MET A 25 -2.21 -25.07 -12.59
C MET A 25 -1.53 -23.77 -13.05
N LEU A 26 -0.60 -23.84 -14.01
CA LEU A 26 0.06 -22.65 -14.57
C LEU A 26 -0.92 -21.70 -15.26
N VAL A 27 -1.82 -22.24 -16.08
CA VAL A 27 -2.83 -21.46 -16.81
C VAL A 27 -3.83 -20.84 -15.84
N SER A 28 -4.31 -21.57 -14.84
CA SER A 28 -5.25 -21.06 -13.84
C SER A 28 -4.65 -19.98 -12.95
N ALA A 29 -3.37 -20.12 -12.59
CA ALA A 29 -2.62 -19.09 -11.90
C ALA A 29 -2.49 -17.82 -12.77
N ARG A 30 -2.03 -17.98 -14.02
CA ARG A 30 -1.68 -16.85 -14.89
C ARG A 30 -2.89 -16.12 -15.48
N LEU A 31 -3.94 -16.84 -15.84
CA LEU A 31 -5.21 -16.27 -16.35
C LEU A 31 -6.21 -15.97 -15.23
N GLU A 32 -5.78 -16.13 -13.99
CA GLU A 32 -6.54 -15.84 -12.79
C GLU A 32 -7.90 -16.55 -12.71
N LEU A 33 -7.93 -17.81 -13.14
CA LEU A 33 -9.15 -18.62 -13.21
C LEU A 33 -9.51 -19.19 -11.83
N GLY A 34 -10.79 -19.07 -11.46
CA GLY A 34 -11.36 -19.64 -10.25
C GLY A 34 -11.30 -18.69 -9.04
N GLY A 35 -11.41 -19.28 -7.85
CA GLY A 35 -11.55 -18.53 -6.58
C GLY A 35 -12.98 -18.53 -6.04
N ALA A 36 -13.11 -18.12 -4.78
CA ALA A 36 -14.38 -18.01 -4.08
C ALA A 36 -15.00 -16.61 -4.26
N SER A 37 -16.32 -16.55 -4.23
CA SER A 37 -17.11 -15.31 -4.22
C SER A 37 -17.98 -15.27 -2.96
N PRO A 38 -17.39 -15.20 -1.75
CA PRO A 38 -18.14 -15.30 -0.51
C PRO A 38 -19.05 -14.06 -0.34
N ASP A 39 -20.28 -14.30 0.09
CA ASP A 39 -21.34 -13.30 0.31
C ASP A 39 -21.28 -12.12 -0.70
N ARG A 40 -21.36 -12.46 -1.99
CA ARG A 40 -21.24 -11.46 -3.06
C ARG A 40 -22.42 -10.51 -3.05
N GLN A 41 -22.14 -9.22 -2.94
CA GLN A 41 -23.12 -8.15 -2.99
C GLN A 41 -22.72 -7.07 -3.99
N THR A 42 -23.71 -6.37 -4.55
CA THR A 42 -23.47 -5.15 -5.32
C THR A 42 -23.46 -3.97 -4.35
N LEU A 43 -22.31 -3.32 -4.21
CA LEU A 43 -22.17 -2.14 -3.35
C LEU A 43 -22.79 -0.90 -4.03
N GLY A 44 -22.57 -0.76 -5.34
CA GLY A 44 -23.12 0.34 -6.11
C GLY A 44 -22.74 0.25 -7.58
N ARG A 45 -23.12 1.26 -8.36
CA ARG A 45 -22.77 1.37 -9.79
C ARG A 45 -22.26 2.75 -10.12
N VAL A 46 -21.33 2.82 -11.07
CA VAL A 46 -20.90 4.08 -11.70
C VAL A 46 -21.72 4.36 -12.95
N GLN A 47 -21.70 5.61 -13.41
CA GLN A 47 -22.35 6.01 -14.67
C GLN A 47 -21.47 5.69 -15.88
N ASP A 48 -20.15 5.65 -15.69
CA ASP A 48 -19.14 5.41 -16.72
C ASP A 48 -18.00 4.54 -16.13
N PRO A 49 -17.49 3.52 -16.85
CA PRO A 49 -16.39 2.69 -16.35
C PRO A 49 -15.12 3.48 -15.98
N GLN A 50 -14.84 4.61 -16.63
CA GLN A 50 -13.69 5.46 -16.32
C GLN A 50 -13.79 6.13 -14.94
N GLN A 51 -15.01 6.28 -14.39
CA GLN A 51 -15.20 6.80 -13.03
C GLN A 51 -14.63 5.85 -11.96
N ARG A 52 -14.55 4.55 -12.26
CA ARG A 52 -13.91 3.53 -11.41
C ARG A 52 -12.57 3.07 -11.98
N ALA A 53 -11.93 3.88 -12.82
CA ALA A 53 -10.62 3.58 -13.39
C ALA A 53 -9.59 3.38 -12.27
N MET A 54 -8.92 2.23 -12.32
CA MET A 54 -7.97 1.81 -11.30
C MET A 54 -6.55 2.04 -11.77
N THR A 55 -5.73 2.58 -10.88
CA THR A 55 -4.28 2.68 -11.03
C THR A 55 -3.62 2.20 -9.75
N GLN A 56 -2.30 1.99 -9.76
CA GLN A 56 -1.58 1.43 -8.61
C GLN A 56 -1.69 2.27 -7.34
N TYR A 57 -1.96 3.57 -7.46
CA TYR A 57 -1.94 4.52 -6.34
C TYR A 57 -3.20 5.37 -6.33
N CYS A 58 -3.71 5.64 -5.12
CA CYS A 58 -4.74 6.67 -4.87
C CYS A 58 -6.10 6.45 -5.55
N THR A 59 -6.37 5.25 -6.07
CA THR A 59 -7.68 4.85 -6.56
C THR A 59 -8.28 3.78 -5.66
N GLY A 60 -9.60 3.71 -5.60
CA GLY A 60 -10.28 2.75 -4.74
C GLY A 60 -11.50 3.30 -4.03
N VAL A 61 -12.00 2.50 -3.09
CA VAL A 61 -13.17 2.81 -2.28
C VAL A 61 -12.76 3.02 -0.83
N VAL A 62 -13.16 4.16 -0.29
CA VAL A 62 -13.02 4.47 1.14
C VAL A 62 -14.43 4.53 1.72
N ALA A 63 -14.68 3.72 2.75
CA ALA A 63 -15.97 3.71 3.40
C ALA A 63 -15.84 4.02 4.88
N THR A 64 -16.74 4.87 5.34
CA THR A 64 -16.84 5.31 6.72
C THR A 64 -18.29 5.15 7.19
N PRO A 65 -18.57 5.28 8.49
CA PRO A 65 -19.94 5.30 8.99
C PRO A 65 -20.84 6.37 8.35
N GLN A 66 -20.26 7.44 7.77
CA GLN A 66 -21.01 8.57 7.19
C GLN A 66 -21.16 8.50 5.67
N GLY A 67 -20.36 7.70 4.98
CA GLY A 67 -20.40 7.64 3.53
C GLY A 67 -19.42 6.65 2.91
N THR A 68 -19.74 6.23 1.69
CA THR A 68 -18.86 5.43 0.85
C THR A 68 -18.41 6.29 -0.35
N TRP A 69 -17.10 6.35 -0.53
CA TRP A 69 -16.41 7.20 -1.49
C TRP A 69 -15.68 6.33 -2.51
N LEU A 70 -15.63 6.79 -3.74
CA LEU A 70 -14.87 6.16 -4.82
C LEU A 70 -13.96 7.22 -5.44
N VAL A 71 -12.68 6.88 -5.56
CA VAL A 71 -11.71 7.64 -6.34
C VAL A 71 -11.28 6.82 -7.54
N GLY A 72 -11.46 7.39 -8.73
CA GLY A 72 -10.92 6.85 -9.98
C GLY A 72 -9.93 7.81 -10.60
N ARG A 73 -8.95 7.29 -11.33
CA ARG A 73 -7.91 8.09 -12.02
C ARG A 73 -7.77 7.65 -13.46
N VAL A 74 -7.65 8.62 -14.36
CA VAL A 74 -7.30 8.38 -15.77
C VAL A 74 -6.07 9.18 -16.16
N GLU A 75 -5.15 8.52 -16.88
CA GLU A 75 -4.05 9.14 -17.62
C GLU A 75 -4.57 9.37 -19.05
N ALA A 76 -4.47 10.60 -19.58
CA ALA A 76 -4.94 11.09 -20.90
C ALA A 76 -6.22 11.95 -20.93
N ARG A 77 -6.36 12.74 -22.02
CA ARG A 77 -7.29 13.89 -22.17
C ARG A 77 -8.71 13.60 -21.64
N SER A 78 -9.08 14.35 -20.61
CA SER A 78 -10.38 14.41 -19.92
C SER A 78 -11.64 14.52 -20.80
N ASN A 79 -11.47 14.78 -22.09
CA ASN A 79 -12.53 14.89 -23.09
C ASN A 79 -13.33 13.59 -23.32
N LEU A 80 -12.93 12.47 -22.72
CA LEU A 80 -13.58 11.16 -22.87
C LEU A 80 -14.80 10.98 -21.96
N LEU A 81 -14.96 11.79 -20.91
CA LEU A 81 -16.08 11.67 -19.98
C LEU A 81 -17.20 12.66 -20.30
N PRO A 82 -18.48 12.26 -20.17
CA PRO A 82 -19.59 13.19 -20.16
C PRO A 82 -19.39 14.24 -19.07
N ALA A 83 -19.72 15.50 -19.39
CA ALA A 83 -19.71 16.57 -18.41
C ALA A 83 -20.62 16.21 -17.23
N ALA A 84 -20.10 16.36 -16.00
CA ALA A 84 -20.87 16.26 -14.77
C ALA A 84 -21.08 17.69 -14.24
N PRO A 85 -22.11 18.42 -14.69
CA PRO A 85 -22.26 19.85 -14.40
C PRO A 85 -22.44 20.17 -12.91
N GLU A 86 -22.82 19.19 -12.10
CA GLU A 86 -22.95 19.32 -10.64
C GLU A 86 -21.64 18.99 -9.89
N ALA A 87 -20.64 18.40 -10.56
CA ALA A 87 -19.37 18.08 -9.93
C ALA A 87 -18.52 19.34 -9.79
N LEU A 88 -18.00 19.58 -8.57
CA LEU A 88 -17.12 20.71 -8.29
C LEU A 88 -15.75 20.51 -8.96
N ASP A 89 -15.30 21.52 -9.71
CA ASP A 89 -13.92 21.62 -10.16
C ASP A 89 -13.05 22.17 -9.01
N LEU A 90 -12.25 21.28 -8.39
CA LEU A 90 -11.42 21.64 -7.25
C LEU A 90 -10.20 22.47 -7.67
N ASP A 91 -9.80 22.43 -8.94
CA ASP A 91 -8.75 23.30 -9.47
C ASP A 91 -9.25 24.76 -9.44
N ALA A 92 -10.52 24.97 -9.78
CA ALA A 92 -11.17 26.28 -9.72
C ALA A 92 -11.27 26.84 -8.29
N LEU A 93 -11.52 25.98 -7.30
CA LEU A 93 -11.51 26.36 -5.90
C LEU A 93 -10.13 26.88 -5.44
N VAL A 94 -9.06 26.28 -5.96
CA VAL A 94 -7.68 26.58 -5.55
C VAL A 94 -7.12 27.80 -6.30
N TYR A 95 -7.31 27.87 -7.62
CA TYR A 95 -6.74 28.92 -8.46
C TYR A 95 -7.70 30.08 -8.75
N GLY A 96 -8.98 29.96 -8.38
CA GLY A 96 -10.01 30.96 -8.67
C GLY A 96 -10.48 31.00 -10.13
N LYS A 97 -10.01 30.08 -10.97
CA LYS A 97 -10.40 29.90 -12.36
C LYS A 97 -10.47 28.41 -12.69
N VAL A 98 -11.44 28.02 -13.52
CA VAL A 98 -11.51 26.66 -14.08
C VAL A 98 -10.14 26.32 -14.65
N GLY A 99 -9.64 25.12 -14.34
CA GLY A 99 -8.29 24.69 -14.68
C GLY A 99 -7.98 24.89 -16.17
N GLU A 100 -7.36 26.01 -16.52
CA GLU A 100 -6.69 26.13 -17.80
C GLU A 100 -5.39 25.35 -17.70
N PRO A 101 -5.13 24.43 -18.64
CA PRO A 101 -3.93 23.61 -18.57
C PRO A 101 -2.71 24.51 -18.53
N GLN A 102 -1.96 24.46 -17.43
CA GLN A 102 -0.60 24.98 -17.43
C GLN A 102 0.19 24.12 -18.42
N GLU A 103 0.43 24.66 -19.61
CA GLU A 103 1.58 24.24 -20.39
C GLU A 103 2.79 24.57 -19.52
N GLU A 104 3.50 23.53 -19.07
CA GLU A 104 4.87 23.75 -18.61
C GLU A 104 5.63 24.31 -19.81
N GLU A 105 5.79 25.62 -19.87
CA GLU A 105 6.78 26.27 -20.74
C GLU A 105 8.15 25.79 -20.26
N GLY A 106 8.58 24.63 -20.78
CA GLY A 106 9.92 24.10 -20.58
C GLY A 106 10.94 24.99 -21.28
N SER A 107 11.23 26.16 -20.71
CA SER A 107 12.29 27.05 -21.16
C SER A 107 13.64 26.52 -20.68
N GLY A 108 14.09 25.39 -21.23
CA GLY A 108 15.38 24.80 -20.91
C GLY A 108 15.82 23.80 -21.96
N ALA A 109 17.11 23.79 -22.31
CA ALA A 109 17.70 22.92 -23.34
C ALA A 109 17.58 21.40 -23.07
N PHE A 110 17.04 21.01 -21.91
CA PHE A 110 16.83 19.63 -21.47
C PHE A 110 15.35 19.23 -21.37
N ALA A 111 14.39 20.14 -21.62
CA ALA A 111 12.96 19.85 -21.54
C ALA A 111 12.50 18.83 -22.59
N SER A 112 13.25 18.67 -23.70
CA SER A 112 12.99 17.66 -24.73
C SER A 112 13.38 16.23 -24.35
N LEU A 113 14.09 16.03 -23.24
CA LEU A 113 14.55 14.73 -22.73
C LEU A 113 13.61 14.14 -21.67
N MET A 114 12.73 14.96 -21.09
CA MET A 114 11.67 14.53 -20.19
C MET A 114 10.39 14.38 -21.01
N GLN A 115 9.80 13.18 -21.07
CA GLN A 115 8.47 13.04 -21.67
C GLN A 115 7.49 13.94 -20.90
N PRO A 116 6.67 14.76 -21.58
CA PRO A 116 5.65 15.55 -20.89
C PRO A 116 4.75 14.58 -20.12
N ARG A 117 4.62 14.81 -18.80
CA ARG A 117 3.76 14.01 -17.93
C ARG A 117 2.36 13.97 -18.56
N GLU A 118 1.86 12.78 -18.84
CA GLU A 118 0.50 12.65 -19.39
C GLU A 118 -0.47 13.28 -18.40
N LYS A 119 -1.43 14.07 -18.90
CA LYS A 119 -2.39 14.77 -18.03
C LYS A 119 -3.22 13.74 -17.26
N GLU A 120 -3.18 13.82 -15.94
CA GLU A 120 -3.95 12.98 -15.04
C GLU A 120 -5.19 13.72 -14.55
N VAL A 121 -6.32 13.03 -14.40
CA VAL A 121 -7.51 13.57 -13.73
C VAL A 121 -8.04 12.54 -12.76
N SER A 122 -8.32 13.00 -11.54
CA SER A 122 -8.95 12.20 -10.49
C SER A 122 -10.42 12.58 -10.31
N PHE A 123 -11.30 11.60 -10.24
CA PHE A 123 -12.72 11.76 -10.02
C PHE A 123 -13.09 11.33 -8.61
N ILE A 124 -13.78 12.20 -7.88
CA ILE A 124 -14.25 11.94 -6.53
C ILE A 124 -15.75 11.72 -6.59
N SER A 125 -16.16 10.52 -6.19
CA SER A 125 -17.55 10.09 -6.26
C SER A 125 -18.04 9.61 -4.91
N ARG A 126 -19.33 9.80 -4.64
CA ARG A 126 -19.97 9.35 -3.41
C ARG A 126 -21.16 8.47 -3.74
N LEU A 127 -21.31 7.37 -2.99
CA LEU A 127 -22.45 6.49 -3.10
C LEU A 127 -23.70 7.21 -2.57
N ASP A 128 -24.72 7.30 -3.41
CA ASP A 128 -26.03 7.86 -3.06
C ASP A 128 -26.99 6.78 -2.54
N ALA A 129 -28.18 7.22 -2.08
CA ALA A 129 -29.21 6.33 -1.56
C ALA A 129 -29.83 5.41 -2.62
N ASN A 130 -29.61 5.67 -3.91
CA ASN A 130 -30.08 4.85 -5.03
C ASN A 130 -29.04 3.79 -5.44
N GLY A 131 -27.92 3.70 -4.72
CA GLY A 131 -26.83 2.78 -5.05
C GLY A 131 -26.01 3.22 -6.25
N GLN A 132 -25.99 4.52 -6.58
CA GLN A 132 -25.15 5.09 -7.63
C GLN A 132 -24.00 5.88 -7.02
N PHE A 133 -22.79 5.68 -7.54
CA PHE A 133 -21.68 6.57 -7.27
C PHE A 133 -21.85 7.83 -8.12
N GLN A 134 -22.25 8.92 -7.48
CA GLN A 134 -22.37 10.23 -8.12
C GLN A 134 -21.03 10.94 -8.06
N ARG A 135 -20.55 11.46 -9.20
CA ARG A 135 -19.35 12.30 -9.22
C ARG A 135 -19.70 13.63 -8.58
N ILE A 136 -19.03 13.97 -7.49
CA ILE A 136 -19.28 15.22 -6.75
C ILE A 136 -18.12 16.21 -6.89
N ALA A 137 -16.92 15.75 -7.24
CA ALA A 137 -15.78 16.61 -7.48
C ALA A 137 -14.79 15.99 -8.47
N GLN A 138 -13.90 16.82 -9.00
CA GLN A 138 -12.76 16.40 -9.82
C GLN A 138 -11.53 17.27 -9.51
N VAL A 139 -10.34 16.70 -9.72
CA VAL A 139 -9.04 17.38 -9.58
C VAL A 139 -8.22 17.07 -10.83
N GLY A 140 -7.57 18.07 -11.41
CA GLY A 140 -6.70 17.95 -12.59
C GLY A 140 -5.31 17.37 -12.31
N GLU A 141 -5.20 16.49 -11.32
CA GLU A 141 -3.98 15.81 -10.86
C GLU A 141 -4.37 14.49 -10.15
N VAL A 142 -3.38 13.73 -9.67
CA VAL A 142 -3.64 12.62 -8.75
C VAL A 142 -4.25 13.14 -7.45
N ALA A 143 -5.25 12.42 -6.92
CA ALA A 143 -5.85 12.71 -5.63
C ALA A 143 -6.07 11.42 -4.85
N CYS A 144 -5.58 11.35 -3.61
CA CYS A 144 -5.80 10.24 -2.69
C CYS A 144 -6.81 10.68 -1.64
N LEU A 145 -7.88 9.91 -1.48
CA LEU A 145 -8.89 10.20 -0.46
C LEU A 145 -8.55 9.44 0.81
N VAL A 146 -8.54 10.17 1.92
CA VAL A 146 -8.36 9.65 3.27
C VAL A 146 -9.47 10.21 4.14
N ALA A 147 -10.03 9.43 5.05
CA ALA A 147 -11.09 9.88 5.94
C ALA A 147 -10.77 9.53 7.40
N SER A 148 -11.28 10.35 8.31
CA SER A 148 -11.29 9.97 9.73
C SER A 148 -12.13 8.70 9.94
N PRO A 149 -11.82 7.86 10.94
CA PRO A 149 -12.53 6.59 11.17
C PRO A 149 -14.04 6.74 11.38
N ASP A 150 -14.47 7.83 12.01
CA ASP A 150 -15.89 8.17 12.19
C ASP A 150 -16.53 8.80 10.94
N GLY A 151 -15.73 9.08 9.92
CA GLY A 151 -16.10 9.72 8.68
C GLY A 151 -16.39 11.22 8.80
N SER A 152 -16.20 11.87 9.94
CA SER A 152 -16.58 13.28 10.11
C SER A 152 -15.75 14.25 9.24
N SER A 153 -14.53 13.86 8.89
CA SER A 153 -13.65 14.62 8.01
C SER A 153 -13.13 13.73 6.88
N VAL A 154 -13.10 14.28 5.67
CA VAL A 154 -12.47 13.67 4.50
C VAL A 154 -11.40 14.63 3.98
N PHE A 155 -10.24 14.07 3.65
CA PHE A 155 -9.08 14.77 3.10
C PHE A 155 -8.83 14.26 1.69
N LEU A 156 -8.61 15.18 0.76
CA LEU A 156 -8.02 14.89 -0.54
C LEU A 156 -6.58 15.38 -0.53
N LEU A 157 -5.68 14.42 -0.65
CA LEU A 157 -4.25 14.63 -0.74
C LEU A 157 -3.89 14.64 -2.23
N THR A 158 -3.48 15.79 -2.77
CA THR A 158 -3.41 15.97 -4.23
C THR A 158 -2.00 16.27 -4.74
N GLY A 159 -1.75 15.97 -6.01
CA GLY A 159 -0.56 16.43 -6.75
C GLY A 159 -0.64 17.89 -7.21
N LEU A 160 -1.77 18.55 -6.96
CA LEU A 160 -2.05 19.89 -7.45
C LEU A 160 -1.06 20.90 -6.84
N LYS A 161 -0.34 21.61 -7.72
CA LYS A 161 0.66 22.61 -7.32
C LYS A 161 -0.03 23.78 -6.61
N ARG A 162 0.65 24.41 -5.64
CA ARG A 162 0.11 25.60 -4.97
C ARG A 162 0.07 26.81 -5.93
N PRO A 163 -0.93 27.71 -5.82
CA PRO A 163 -0.91 28.98 -6.54
C PRO A 163 0.31 29.84 -6.18
N GLN A 164 0.95 30.48 -7.17
CA GLN A 164 2.08 31.40 -6.95
C GLN A 164 1.73 32.64 -6.12
N THR A 165 0.43 32.96 -5.99
CA THR A 165 -0.10 34.07 -5.20
C THR A 165 -0.37 33.71 -3.74
N ALA A 166 -0.14 32.45 -3.33
CA ALA A 166 -0.01 32.11 -1.92
C ALA A 166 1.14 32.96 -1.34
N GLY A 167 0.83 33.84 -0.40
CA GLY A 167 1.75 34.91 0.03
C GLY A 167 3.09 34.38 0.55
N ARG A 168 4.09 35.24 0.72
CA ARG A 168 5.41 34.89 1.29
C ARG A 168 5.34 34.19 2.66
N ASP A 169 4.22 34.30 3.36
CA ASP A 169 3.95 33.64 4.64
C ASP A 169 3.51 32.16 4.48
N ASP A 170 3.16 31.69 3.28
CA ASP A 170 2.82 30.30 2.95
C ASP A 170 4.07 29.49 2.53
N ALA A 171 5.15 29.56 3.32
CA ALA A 171 6.48 29.00 3.02
C ALA A 171 6.55 27.45 2.94
N ILE A 172 5.43 26.74 2.86
CA ILE A 172 5.40 25.28 2.79
C ILE A 172 5.45 24.79 1.34
N SER A 173 6.31 23.81 1.07
CA SER A 173 6.49 23.21 -0.26
C SER A 173 5.42 22.18 -0.61
N GLN A 174 4.58 21.77 0.36
CA GLN A 174 3.59 20.71 0.16
C GLN A 174 2.52 21.09 -0.86
N THR A 175 2.22 20.18 -1.80
CA THR A 175 1.10 20.29 -2.74
C THR A 175 -0.25 20.43 -2.02
N VAL A 176 -1.29 20.79 -2.76
CA VAL A 176 -2.57 21.18 -2.18
C VAL A 176 -3.23 20.02 -1.43
N VAL A 177 -3.71 20.31 -0.22
CA VAL A 177 -4.57 19.43 0.57
C VAL A 177 -5.94 20.09 0.70
N LEU A 178 -7.00 19.35 0.35
CA LEU A 178 -8.38 19.80 0.49
C LEU A 178 -9.06 18.99 1.60
N ARG A 179 -9.91 19.65 2.37
CA ARG A 179 -10.68 19.03 3.46
C ARG A 179 -12.16 19.30 3.26
N SER A 180 -12.98 18.30 3.55
CA SER A 180 -14.42 18.42 3.68
C SER A 180 -14.88 17.85 5.02
N ASP A 181 -15.68 18.62 5.76
CA ASP A 181 -16.31 18.22 7.03
C ASP A 181 -17.82 17.99 6.90
N ASP A 182 -18.36 18.12 5.69
CA ASP A 182 -19.81 18.03 5.41
C ASP A 182 -20.13 16.97 4.35
N GLN A 183 -19.23 15.98 4.24
CA GLN A 183 -19.32 14.88 3.30
C GLN A 183 -19.34 15.32 1.82
N GLY A 184 -18.45 16.25 1.49
CA GLY A 184 -18.14 16.71 0.13
C GLY A 184 -19.11 17.74 -0.44
N LYS A 185 -20.00 18.32 0.38
CA LYS A 185 -20.85 19.43 -0.06
C LYS A 185 -20.04 20.72 -0.20
N SER A 186 -19.03 20.90 0.64
CA SER A 186 -18.04 21.95 0.54
C SER A 186 -16.63 21.41 0.76
N TRP A 187 -15.67 22.09 0.15
CA TRP A 187 -14.25 21.78 0.22
C TRP A 187 -13.48 23.03 0.61
N THR A 188 -12.51 22.86 1.51
CA THR A 188 -11.64 23.93 1.99
C THR A 188 -10.19 23.56 1.69
N TRP A 189 -9.45 24.46 1.07
CA TRP A 189 -8.01 24.29 0.92
C TRP A 189 -7.30 24.56 2.26
N LEU A 190 -6.58 23.55 2.75
CA LEU A 190 -5.72 23.68 3.92
C LEU A 190 -4.42 24.39 3.52
N ARG A 191 -4.39 25.71 3.70
CA ARG A 191 -3.21 26.54 3.37
C ARG A 191 -1.96 26.13 4.14
N GLN A 192 -2.09 25.63 5.36
CA GLN A 192 -0.96 25.12 6.14
C GLN A 192 -0.59 23.66 5.82
N GLY A 193 -1.25 23.06 4.82
CA GLY A 193 -1.04 21.65 4.45
C GLY A 193 -1.58 20.69 5.52
N LEU A 194 -1.15 19.43 5.41
CA LEU A 194 -1.39 18.38 6.38
C LEU A 194 -0.07 17.63 6.57
N PHE A 195 0.58 17.81 7.72
CA PHE A 195 1.95 17.35 7.96
C PHE A 195 2.93 17.74 6.82
N PRO A 196 3.06 19.04 6.46
CA PRO A 196 3.89 19.48 5.34
C PRO A 196 5.38 19.21 5.52
N GLN A 197 5.83 18.90 6.74
CA GLN A 197 7.20 18.52 7.05
C GLN A 197 7.50 17.04 6.72
N VAL A 198 6.46 16.21 6.59
CA VAL A 198 6.58 14.78 6.31
C VAL A 198 6.72 14.55 4.81
N GLU A 199 5.82 15.16 4.03
CA GLU A 199 5.79 14.96 2.59
C GLU A 199 5.46 16.23 1.83
N SER A 200 6.26 16.50 0.78
CA SER A 200 6.03 17.63 -0.11
C SER A 200 5.01 17.32 -1.20
N LEU A 201 4.90 16.04 -1.59
CA LEU A 201 3.81 15.56 -2.44
C LEU A 201 2.74 15.00 -1.53
N ALA A 202 1.68 15.77 -1.28
CA ALA A 202 0.61 15.36 -0.38
C ALA A 202 0.02 13.99 -0.75
N GLU A 203 -0.09 13.67 -2.04
CA GLU A 203 -0.54 12.37 -2.55
C GLU A 203 0.30 11.16 -2.06
N ASN A 204 1.52 11.37 -1.59
CA ASN A 204 2.36 10.32 -1.01
C ASN A 204 2.15 10.16 0.50
N LEU A 205 1.53 11.14 1.17
CA LEU A 205 1.27 11.09 2.59
C LEU A 205 0.32 9.92 2.91
N ARG A 206 0.66 9.17 3.97
CA ARG A 206 -0.16 8.05 4.50
C ARG A 206 -0.45 8.33 5.97
N PRO A 207 -1.49 9.12 6.29
CA PRO A 207 -1.84 9.40 7.68
C PRO A 207 -2.48 8.16 8.32
N TYR A 208 -2.10 7.88 9.57
CA TYR A 208 -2.64 6.79 10.38
C TYR A 208 -3.48 7.37 11.53
N PHE A 209 -4.75 6.99 11.61
CA PHE A 209 -5.68 7.52 12.60
C PHE A 209 -5.76 6.62 13.82
N HIS A 210 -5.79 7.24 15.00
CA HIS A 210 -6.17 6.58 16.25
C HIS A 210 -7.40 7.30 16.83
N GLY A 211 -8.59 6.77 16.52
CA GLY A 211 -9.83 7.49 16.77
C GLY A 211 -10.06 8.66 15.79
N PRO A 212 -10.99 9.58 16.08
CA PRO A 212 -11.41 10.61 15.13
C PRO A 212 -10.43 11.78 14.99
N ASP A 213 -9.68 12.10 16.06
CA ASP A 213 -8.87 13.32 16.13
C ASP A 213 -7.35 13.09 16.11
N GLU A 214 -6.87 11.96 16.63
CA GLU A 214 -5.44 11.68 16.71
C GLU A 214 -4.92 11.12 15.38
N ILE A 215 -3.92 11.79 14.81
CA ILE A 215 -3.32 11.42 13.52
C ILE A 215 -1.82 11.30 13.69
N TRP A 216 -1.27 10.20 13.18
CA TRP A 216 0.15 10.00 12.98
C TRP A 216 0.50 10.14 11.51
N ALA A 217 1.67 10.68 11.22
CA ALA A 217 2.23 10.72 9.88
C ALA A 217 3.68 10.27 9.92
N LEU A 218 4.05 9.44 8.95
CA LEU A 218 5.37 8.83 8.83
C LEU A 218 6.09 9.40 7.62
N GLY A 219 7.24 10.02 7.86
CA GLY A 219 8.25 10.36 6.87
C GLY A 219 9.47 9.46 7.01
N THR A 220 10.56 9.89 6.37
CA THR A 220 11.85 9.22 6.49
C THR A 220 12.58 9.69 7.76
N PRO A 221 13.06 8.78 8.63
CA PRO A 221 13.89 9.16 9.77
C PRO A 221 15.20 9.79 9.32
N SER A 222 15.78 10.66 10.15
CA SER A 222 17.10 11.21 9.88
C SER A 222 18.20 10.20 10.20
N GLY A 223 19.21 10.18 9.33
CA GLY A 223 20.45 9.42 9.52
C GLY A 223 21.43 10.10 10.48
N LEU A 224 22.61 9.49 10.65
CA LEU A 224 23.70 10.08 11.48
C LEU A 224 24.40 11.26 10.79
N ASP A 225 24.45 11.23 9.45
CA ASP A 225 25.13 12.21 8.60
C ASP A 225 24.12 13.21 8.01
N ASN A 226 23.31 13.84 8.87
CA ASN A 226 22.25 14.74 8.42
C ASN A 226 22.87 16.02 7.81
N GLU A 227 23.02 16.06 6.48
CA GLU A 227 23.65 17.17 5.73
C GLU A 227 22.89 18.50 5.89
N ASP A 228 21.60 18.44 6.24
CA ASP A 228 20.72 19.61 6.36
C ASP A 228 20.93 20.41 7.67
N GLY A 229 21.73 19.90 8.62
CA GLY A 229 22.12 20.62 9.83
C GLY A 229 20.96 21.02 10.76
N THR A 230 19.79 20.40 10.61
CA THR A 230 18.57 20.71 11.36
C THR A 230 18.47 20.01 12.71
N ASP A 231 19.33 19.02 12.96
CA ASP A 231 19.34 18.29 14.23
C ASP A 231 19.86 19.17 15.36
N ARG A 232 19.05 19.29 16.41
CA ARG A 232 19.53 19.85 17.68
C ARG A 232 20.44 18.82 18.33
N PRO A 233 21.55 19.22 18.96
CA PRO A 233 22.40 18.28 19.69
C PRO A 233 21.57 17.44 20.68
N GLY A 234 21.54 16.12 20.48
CA GLY A 234 20.79 15.17 21.31
C GLY A 234 19.32 14.93 20.92
N ALA A 235 18.86 15.40 19.75
CA ALA A 235 17.52 15.14 19.23
C ALA A 235 17.56 14.85 17.73
N ILE A 236 17.56 13.55 17.37
CA ILE A 236 17.54 13.05 16.00
C ILE A 236 16.09 12.83 15.56
N ALA A 237 15.73 13.31 14.38
CA ALA A 237 14.37 13.17 13.87
C ALA A 237 14.01 11.70 13.61
N THR A 238 12.88 11.24 14.16
CA THR A 238 12.41 9.87 13.94
C THR A 238 11.61 9.71 12.64
N GLY A 239 11.34 10.81 11.93
CA GLY A 239 10.41 10.85 10.80
C GLY A 239 8.93 10.77 11.22
N LEU A 240 8.62 10.52 12.50
CA LEU A 240 7.25 10.43 13.00
C LEU A 240 6.74 11.80 13.46
N PHE A 241 5.51 12.12 13.06
CA PHE A 241 4.79 13.31 13.49
C PHE A 241 3.43 12.94 14.06
N TYR A 242 2.99 13.72 15.05
CA TYR A 242 1.73 13.52 15.75
C TYR A 242 0.86 14.78 15.69
N SER A 243 -0.45 14.58 15.58
CA SER A 243 -1.47 15.60 15.76
C SER A 243 -2.58 15.06 16.67
N ALA A 244 -3.07 15.90 17.58
CA ALA A 244 -4.23 15.60 18.42
C ALA A 244 -5.52 16.32 17.96
N ASP A 245 -5.45 17.06 16.86
CA ASP A 245 -6.48 18.02 16.43
C ASP A 245 -6.79 17.92 14.92
N ARG A 246 -6.81 16.68 14.40
CA ARG A 246 -7.09 16.37 13.00
C ARG A 246 -6.14 17.05 12.01
N GLY A 247 -4.87 17.17 12.39
CA GLY A 247 -3.82 17.74 11.57
C GLY A 247 -3.77 19.27 11.57
N ALA A 248 -4.52 19.96 12.44
CA ALA A 248 -4.44 21.42 12.54
C ALA A 248 -3.11 21.89 13.13
N SER A 249 -2.52 21.10 14.03
CA SER A 249 -1.16 21.23 14.50
C SER A 249 -0.42 19.89 14.39
N SER A 250 0.88 19.95 14.11
CA SER A 250 1.75 18.77 14.07
C SER A 250 2.96 18.98 14.99
N THR A 251 3.33 17.93 15.71
CA THR A 251 4.52 17.89 16.55
C THR A 251 5.45 16.77 16.08
N PRO A 252 6.72 17.06 15.73
CA PRO A 252 7.69 16.02 15.40
C PRO A 252 8.08 15.24 16.65
N ILE A 253 8.32 13.95 16.47
CA ILE A 253 8.89 13.09 17.49
C ILE A 253 10.38 12.92 17.22
N VAL A 254 11.19 13.10 18.27
CA VAL A 254 12.65 13.00 18.22
C VAL A 254 13.13 11.90 19.16
N ALA A 255 14.30 11.34 18.84
CA ALA A 255 15.00 10.34 19.63
C ALA A 255 16.40 10.84 20.03
N ALA A 256 16.99 10.21 21.04
CA ALA A 256 18.36 10.53 21.46
C ALA A 256 19.44 9.95 20.52
N GLU A 257 19.08 8.94 19.73
CA GLU A 257 19.97 8.24 18.79
C GLU A 257 19.21 7.89 17.50
N SER A 258 19.94 7.58 16.43
CA SER A 258 19.36 7.30 15.11
C SER A 258 18.59 5.98 15.10
N LEU A 259 17.43 5.98 14.43
CA LEU A 259 16.64 4.78 14.18
C LEU A 259 17.20 3.97 13.00
N LEU A 260 17.99 4.62 12.13
CA LEU A 260 18.60 4.01 10.97
C LEU A 260 20.01 3.53 11.26
N VAL A 261 20.39 2.41 10.64
CA VAL A 261 21.78 1.96 10.53
C VAL A 261 22.31 2.23 9.12
N PRO A 262 23.59 2.58 8.96
CA PRO A 262 24.19 2.79 7.65
C PRO A 262 24.50 1.43 6.98
N ALA A 263 24.74 1.42 5.67
CA ALA A 263 25.05 0.23 4.89
C ALA A 263 26.22 -0.60 5.45
N GLU A 264 27.22 0.04 6.06
CA GLU A 264 28.37 -0.63 6.70
C GLU A 264 27.94 -1.58 7.82
N TYR A 265 26.85 -1.26 8.53
CA TYR A 265 26.27 -2.16 9.53
C TYR A 265 25.81 -3.46 8.86
N ALA A 266 25.04 -3.34 7.76
CA ALA A 266 24.54 -4.48 7.01
C ALA A 266 25.70 -5.32 6.44
N HIS A 267 26.73 -4.68 5.89
CA HIS A 267 27.93 -5.35 5.40
C HIS A 267 28.63 -6.16 6.51
N GLY A 268 28.67 -5.63 7.73
CA GLY A 268 29.23 -6.32 8.90
C GLY A 268 28.42 -7.55 9.32
N THR A 269 27.09 -7.53 9.17
CA THR A 269 26.23 -8.68 9.49
C THR A 269 26.28 -9.81 8.45
N ARG A 270 26.70 -9.51 7.22
CA ARG A 270 26.75 -10.44 6.08
C ARG A 270 28.11 -10.37 5.35
N PRO A 271 29.23 -10.73 6.01
CA PRO A 271 30.56 -10.64 5.41
C PRO A 271 30.78 -11.58 4.21
N GLU A 272 29.90 -12.58 4.03
CA GLU A 272 29.90 -13.48 2.89
C GLU A 272 29.46 -12.81 1.57
N VAL A 273 28.71 -11.69 1.66
CA VAL A 273 28.19 -10.95 0.50
C VAL A 273 29.27 -9.97 0.00
N ARG A 274 29.72 -10.18 -1.24
CA ARG A 274 30.81 -9.38 -1.83
C ARG A 274 30.34 -8.20 -2.69
N GLU A 275 29.11 -8.26 -3.16
CA GLU A 275 28.53 -7.28 -4.06
C GLU A 275 27.16 -6.89 -3.52
N TRP A 276 26.98 -5.58 -3.30
CA TRP A 276 25.76 -4.99 -2.76
C TRP A 276 25.11 -4.11 -3.82
N HIS A 277 23.78 -4.09 -3.85
CA HIS A 277 22.98 -3.41 -4.87
C HIS A 277 22.07 -2.31 -4.31
N SER A 278 22.01 -2.15 -2.99
CA SER A 278 21.29 -1.03 -2.37
C SER A 278 21.94 0.29 -2.78
N GLY A 279 21.25 1.07 -3.61
CA GLY A 279 21.72 2.38 -4.07
C GLY A 279 21.58 3.50 -3.03
N ASP A 280 20.77 3.28 -1.99
CA ASP A 280 20.56 4.20 -0.87
C ASP A 280 21.48 3.83 0.32
N PRO A 281 22.17 4.81 0.96
CA PRO A 281 23.03 4.56 2.13
C PRO A 281 22.31 3.92 3.32
N TYR A 282 20.99 4.01 3.39
CA TYR A 282 20.14 3.41 4.42
C TYR A 282 19.26 2.26 3.90
N GLY A 283 19.46 1.83 2.65
CA GLY A 283 18.72 0.72 2.05
C GLY A 283 17.23 1.02 1.84
N GLU A 284 16.43 -0.03 1.62
CA GLU A 284 14.97 0.10 1.55
C GLU A 284 14.38 0.27 2.95
N ILE A 285 13.66 1.37 3.19
CA ILE A 285 13.07 1.71 4.50
C ILE A 285 11.56 1.44 4.49
N ARG A 286 11.05 0.78 5.54
CA ARG A 286 9.62 0.63 5.84
C ARG A 286 9.35 1.03 7.28
N ASN A 287 8.40 1.94 7.46
CA ASN A 287 8.04 2.47 8.76
C ASN A 287 6.59 2.12 9.10
N HIS A 288 6.35 1.74 10.35
CA HIS A 288 5.02 1.48 10.88
C HIS A 288 4.87 2.10 12.26
N VAL A 289 3.69 2.64 12.57
CA VAL A 289 3.36 3.13 13.92
C VAL A 289 2.09 2.48 14.39
N VAL A 290 2.09 2.01 15.64
CA VAL A 290 0.87 1.53 16.29
C VAL A 290 0.72 2.19 17.65
N GLN A 291 -0.42 2.83 17.86
CA GLN A 291 -0.82 3.36 19.16
C GLN A 291 -1.59 2.30 19.93
N LEU A 292 -0.97 1.76 20.98
CA LEU A 292 -1.51 0.66 21.79
C LEU A 292 -2.64 1.15 22.71
N ASP A 293 -2.50 2.37 23.23
CA ASP A 293 -3.49 3.04 24.06
C ASP A 293 -3.23 4.56 24.08
N ALA A 294 -3.97 5.30 24.90
CA ALA A 294 -3.87 6.75 25.02
C ALA A 294 -2.48 7.26 25.49
N GLN A 295 -1.63 6.39 26.05
CA GLN A 295 -0.34 6.75 26.64
C GLN A 295 0.85 6.00 26.02
N ARG A 296 0.63 4.95 25.22
CA ARG A 296 1.68 4.12 24.65
C ARG A 296 1.50 3.95 23.15
N ALA A 297 2.60 4.13 22.43
CA ALA A 297 2.70 3.83 21.01
C ALA A 297 4.06 3.22 20.71
N VAL A 298 4.22 2.61 19.55
CA VAL A 298 5.48 2.02 19.11
C VAL A 298 5.69 2.34 17.64
N LEU A 299 6.92 2.72 17.31
CA LEU A 299 7.40 2.95 15.95
C LEU A 299 8.36 1.83 15.58
N TRP A 300 8.16 1.22 14.41
CA TRP A 300 9.08 0.27 13.79
C TRP A 300 9.68 0.91 12.55
N VAL A 301 11.00 0.85 12.43
CA VAL A 301 11.77 1.29 11.27
C VAL A 301 12.56 0.08 10.77
N SER A 302 12.11 -0.51 9.68
CA SER A 302 12.72 -1.69 9.06
C SER A 302 13.58 -1.26 7.88
N GLN A 303 14.79 -1.79 7.78
CA GLN A 303 15.72 -1.56 6.68
C GLN A 303 16.08 -2.88 6.01
N ARG A 304 16.16 -2.86 4.67
CA ARG A 304 16.57 -4.01 3.86
C ARG A 304 17.69 -3.60 2.90
N PHE A 305 18.79 -4.35 2.95
CA PHE A 305 19.95 -4.15 2.11
C PHE A 305 20.13 -5.37 1.20
N TRP A 306 20.12 -5.16 -0.11
CA TRP A 306 20.19 -6.23 -1.10
C TRP A 306 21.62 -6.44 -1.59
N GLY A 307 22.01 -7.70 -1.75
CA GLY A 307 23.29 -8.07 -2.36
C GLY A 307 23.22 -9.35 -3.18
N SER A 308 24.26 -9.59 -3.96
CA SER A 308 24.43 -10.82 -4.74
C SER A 308 24.51 -12.02 -3.81
N HIS A 309 23.84 -13.11 -4.17
CA HIS A 309 23.99 -14.34 -3.43
C HIS A 309 25.43 -14.87 -3.53
N PRO A 310 26.04 -15.34 -2.43
CA PRO A 310 27.45 -15.76 -2.43
C PRO A 310 27.78 -16.94 -3.36
N ASP A 311 26.79 -17.76 -3.73
CA ASP A 311 26.97 -18.89 -4.65
C ASP A 311 27.02 -18.47 -6.14
N GLY A 312 26.69 -17.22 -6.46
CA GLY A 312 26.66 -16.67 -7.82
C GLY A 312 25.58 -17.27 -8.74
N VAL A 313 24.64 -18.06 -8.20
CA VAL A 313 23.59 -18.75 -8.98
C VAL A 313 22.20 -18.48 -8.43
N SER A 314 22.06 -18.35 -7.11
CA SER A 314 20.78 -18.08 -6.46
C SER A 314 20.39 -16.61 -6.53
N ASP A 315 19.10 -16.34 -6.28
CA ASP A 315 18.56 -14.98 -6.20
C ASP A 315 19.25 -14.14 -5.12
N HIS A 316 19.17 -12.82 -5.28
CA HIS A 316 19.71 -11.86 -4.32
C HIS A 316 19.34 -12.19 -2.87
N ILE A 317 20.29 -11.95 -1.98
CA ILE A 317 20.10 -12.09 -0.54
C ILE A 317 19.93 -10.71 0.10
N ALA A 318 19.14 -10.66 1.17
CA ALA A 318 18.95 -9.46 1.97
C ALA A 318 19.63 -9.57 3.35
N ALA A 319 20.23 -8.47 3.79
CA ALA A 319 20.42 -8.17 5.20
C ALA A 319 19.27 -7.27 5.66
N THR A 320 18.57 -7.71 6.71
CA THR A 320 17.42 -7.00 7.27
C THR A 320 17.70 -6.61 8.71
N VAL A 321 17.17 -5.48 9.12
CA VAL A 321 17.26 -4.99 10.50
C VAL A 321 16.06 -4.13 10.80
N THR A 322 15.49 -4.29 11.99
CA THR A 322 14.37 -3.47 12.46
C THR A 322 14.74 -2.78 13.76
N THR A 323 14.64 -1.45 13.78
CA THR A 323 14.72 -0.65 15.00
C THR A 323 13.32 -0.35 15.50
N ARG A 324 13.04 -0.72 16.75
CA ARG A 324 11.80 -0.43 17.48
C ARG A 324 12.02 0.71 18.47
N ALA A 325 11.19 1.74 18.38
CA ALA A 325 11.14 2.85 19.32
C ALA A 325 9.83 2.81 20.13
N GLN A 326 9.93 2.70 21.46
CA GLN A 326 8.76 2.78 22.33
C GLN A 326 8.47 4.24 22.69
N LEU A 327 7.22 4.64 22.51
CA LEU A 327 6.73 5.99 22.74
C LEU A 327 5.83 5.99 23.96
N GLN A 328 6.04 6.99 24.83
CA GLN A 328 5.17 7.24 25.96
C GLN A 328 4.65 8.67 25.91
N ARG A 329 3.36 8.84 26.19
CA ARG A 329 2.77 10.16 26.37
C ARG A 329 2.91 10.60 27.82
N SER A 330 3.41 11.81 28.04
CA SER A 330 3.49 12.44 29.36
C SER A 330 3.27 13.93 29.23
N GLY A 331 2.40 14.50 30.08
CA GLY A 331 2.04 15.92 30.00
C GLY A 331 1.45 16.33 28.65
N GLY A 332 0.78 15.41 27.93
CA GLY A 332 0.21 15.66 26.61
C GLY A 332 1.16 15.47 25.43
N HIS A 333 2.47 15.30 25.69
CA HIS A 333 3.50 15.16 24.66
C HIS A 333 4.00 13.72 24.55
N TRP A 334 4.26 13.26 23.32
CA TRP A 334 4.86 11.97 23.06
C TRP A 334 6.38 12.05 23.07
N GLN A 335 7.04 11.08 23.68
CA GLN A 335 8.49 10.99 23.77
C GLN A 335 8.96 9.55 23.57
N VAL A 336 10.11 9.38 22.92
CA VAL A 336 10.78 8.09 22.82
C VAL A 336 11.39 7.76 24.19
N THR A 337 11.11 6.56 24.68
CA THR A 337 11.55 6.08 26.01
C THR A 337 12.60 4.97 25.93
N SER A 338 12.55 4.17 24.87
CA SER A 338 13.53 3.12 24.63
C SER A 338 13.64 2.80 23.14
N LEU A 339 14.83 2.37 22.74
CA LEU A 339 15.15 1.91 21.39
C LEU A 339 15.77 0.52 21.48
N GLN A 340 15.33 -0.37 20.59
CA GLN A 340 15.82 -1.75 20.51
C GLN A 340 15.95 -2.16 19.05
N ARG A 341 17.05 -2.85 18.72
CA ARG A 341 17.35 -3.29 17.36
C ARG A 341 17.31 -4.80 17.27
N GLU A 342 16.69 -5.31 16.22
CA GLU A 342 16.57 -6.73 15.93
C GLU A 342 17.10 -7.00 14.51
N ASP A 343 18.21 -7.72 14.44
CA ASP A 343 18.82 -8.14 13.18
C ASP A 343 18.04 -9.34 12.61
N GLY A 344 17.92 -9.40 11.28
CA GLY A 344 17.22 -10.48 10.59
C GLY A 344 15.69 -10.38 10.64
N LEU A 345 15.14 -9.22 11.04
CA LEU A 345 13.71 -8.89 11.00
C LEU A 345 13.47 -7.73 10.03
N TYR A 346 12.46 -7.86 9.18
CA TYR A 346 11.89 -6.77 8.39
C TYR A 346 10.36 -6.83 8.46
N VAL A 347 9.71 -5.71 8.78
CA VAL A 347 8.26 -5.61 8.86
C VAL A 347 7.72 -4.98 7.57
N ASP A 348 7.16 -5.81 6.68
CA ASP A 348 6.65 -5.38 5.38
C ASP A 348 5.30 -4.67 5.52
N ALA A 349 4.41 -5.23 6.35
CA ALA A 349 3.12 -4.65 6.70
C ALA A 349 2.78 -4.86 8.18
N LEU A 350 2.01 -3.93 8.76
CA LEU A 350 1.55 -4.01 10.14
C LEU A 350 0.18 -3.34 10.29
N GLU A 351 -0.81 -4.10 10.79
CA GLU A 351 -2.20 -3.67 10.85
C GLU A 351 -2.83 -4.03 12.20
N ASP A 352 -3.72 -3.17 12.70
CA ASP A 352 -4.53 -3.41 13.91
C ASP A 352 -5.96 -3.81 13.50
N ASN A 353 -6.49 -4.86 14.13
CA ASN A 353 -7.87 -5.30 13.90
C ASN A 353 -8.93 -4.42 14.60
N GLY A 354 -8.52 -3.39 15.34
CA GLY A 354 -9.39 -2.50 16.11
C GLY A 354 -9.92 -3.10 17.41
N ALA A 355 -9.46 -4.30 17.78
CA ALA A 355 -9.76 -4.99 19.03
C ALA A 355 -8.48 -5.32 19.83
N GLY A 356 -7.37 -4.64 19.52
CA GLY A 356 -6.09 -4.77 20.21
C GLY A 356 -5.22 -5.92 19.72
N ARG A 357 -5.60 -6.58 18.61
CA ARG A 357 -4.77 -7.59 17.95
C ARG A 357 -4.05 -6.95 16.78
N ILE A 358 -2.72 -7.03 16.82
CA ILE A 358 -1.84 -6.50 15.80
C ILE A 358 -1.26 -7.67 15.00
N VAL A 359 -1.46 -7.66 13.69
CA VAL A 359 -0.96 -8.68 12.76
C VAL A 359 -0.15 -7.99 11.68
N GLY A 360 0.94 -8.60 11.27
CA GLY A 360 1.80 -8.09 10.22
C GLY A 360 2.28 -9.18 9.27
N VAL A 361 2.90 -8.72 8.19
CA VAL A 361 3.73 -9.55 7.32
C VAL A 361 5.18 -9.20 7.62
N ILE A 362 5.92 -10.20 8.07
CA ILE A 362 7.33 -10.05 8.45
C ILE A 362 8.20 -10.98 7.60
N ASP A 363 9.39 -10.53 7.28
CA ASP A 363 10.48 -11.37 6.83
C ASP A 363 11.43 -11.58 8.02
N GLN A 364 11.52 -12.83 8.49
CA GLN A 364 12.32 -13.19 9.65
C GLN A 364 13.21 -14.40 9.35
N GLY A 365 14.51 -14.26 9.60
CA GLY A 365 15.51 -15.33 9.47
C GLY A 365 16.34 -15.26 8.18
N THR A 366 17.03 -16.35 7.85
CA THR A 366 18.07 -16.36 6.79
C THR A 366 17.55 -16.54 5.37
N GLY A 367 16.26 -16.84 5.19
CA GLY A 367 15.70 -17.29 3.92
C GLY A 367 14.92 -16.25 3.11
N SER A 368 14.85 -15.00 3.55
CA SER A 368 14.01 -13.92 2.98
C SER A 368 12.61 -14.41 2.56
N ARG A 369 11.80 -14.79 3.55
CA ARG A 369 10.46 -15.32 3.27
C ARG A 369 9.44 -14.62 4.13
N ASP A 370 8.50 -13.97 3.46
CA ASP A 370 7.37 -13.33 4.10
C ASP A 370 6.51 -14.35 4.86
N ARG A 371 6.14 -13.98 6.07
CA ARG A 371 5.31 -14.74 7.01
C ARG A 371 4.24 -13.83 7.59
N VAL A 372 3.05 -14.38 7.79
CA VAL A 372 2.04 -13.73 8.62
C VAL A 372 2.40 -14.00 10.08
N ALA A 373 2.50 -12.95 10.87
CA ALA A 373 2.82 -13.04 12.28
C ALA A 373 1.96 -12.09 13.11
N GLU A 374 1.70 -12.49 14.34
CA GLU A 374 1.02 -11.67 15.33
C GLU A 374 2.04 -11.07 16.31
N LEU A 375 1.84 -9.81 16.66
CA LEU A 375 2.67 -9.11 17.62
C LEU A 375 2.05 -9.22 19.03
N ASP A 376 2.83 -9.70 19.99
CA ASP A 376 2.49 -9.59 21.40
C ASP A 376 2.67 -8.12 21.85
N THR A 377 1.58 -7.45 22.22
CA THR A 377 1.60 -6.01 22.57
C THR A 377 2.21 -5.68 23.93
N THR A 378 2.60 -6.70 24.70
CA THR A 378 3.26 -6.57 26.00
C THR A 378 4.77 -6.82 25.88
N THR A 379 5.15 -7.90 25.20
CA THR A 379 6.56 -8.30 25.05
C THR A 379 7.19 -7.80 23.76
N PHE A 380 6.36 -7.41 22.79
CA PHE A 380 6.74 -7.07 21.42
C PHE A 380 7.49 -8.19 20.69
N ALA A 381 7.24 -9.44 21.09
CA ALA A 381 7.70 -10.63 20.39
C ALA A 381 6.74 -10.98 19.25
N TRP A 382 7.29 -11.47 18.14
CA TRP A 382 6.52 -11.96 17.00
C TRP A 382 6.19 -13.44 17.17
N ARG A 383 4.93 -13.78 16.96
CA ARG A 383 4.47 -15.16 16.84
C ARG A 383 4.06 -15.43 15.40
N VAL A 384 4.88 -16.20 14.68
CA VAL A 384 4.56 -16.65 13.32
C VAL A 384 3.27 -17.48 13.34
N LEU A 385 2.32 -17.10 12.49
CA LEU A 385 1.05 -17.78 12.32
C LEU A 385 1.06 -18.69 11.09
N SER A 386 1.54 -18.19 9.94
CA SER A 386 1.55 -18.94 8.69
C SER A 386 2.56 -18.41 7.67
N GLU A 387 2.81 -19.18 6.61
CA GLU A 387 3.39 -18.65 5.37
C GLU A 387 2.33 -17.86 4.57
N LEU A 388 2.78 -17.05 3.62
CA LEU A 388 1.88 -16.46 2.62
C LEU A 388 1.34 -17.54 1.66
N PRO A 389 0.09 -17.40 1.19
CA PRO A 389 -0.45 -18.30 0.18
C PRO A 389 0.26 -18.13 -1.16
N SER A 390 0.36 -19.23 -1.92
CA SER A 390 0.92 -19.22 -3.27
C SER A 390 -0.17 -19.25 -4.34
N VAL A 391 0.01 -18.44 -5.39
CA VAL A 391 -0.84 -18.45 -6.58
C VAL A 391 -0.72 -19.77 -7.36
N PHE A 392 0.44 -20.43 -7.27
CA PHE A 392 0.75 -21.68 -7.98
C PHE A 392 0.51 -22.93 -7.13
N ALA A 393 0.06 -22.79 -5.88
CA ALA A 393 -0.17 -23.89 -4.96
C ALA A 393 -1.00 -25.01 -5.63
N PRO A 394 -0.59 -26.29 -5.56
CA PRO A 394 0.46 -26.82 -4.67
C PRO A 394 1.87 -26.89 -5.30
N LEU A 395 2.11 -26.24 -6.46
CA LEU A 395 3.45 -26.17 -7.02
C LEU A 395 4.33 -25.28 -6.14
N ALA A 396 5.61 -25.65 -6.02
CA ALA A 396 6.59 -24.86 -5.27
C ALA A 396 6.80 -23.49 -5.93
N SER A 397 6.73 -22.42 -5.16
CA SER A 397 6.94 -21.05 -5.64
C SER A 397 7.36 -20.17 -4.48
N ASP A 398 8.12 -19.13 -4.77
CA ASP A 398 8.39 -18.06 -3.83
C ASP A 398 7.21 -17.07 -3.88
N SER A 399 6.73 -16.62 -2.72
CA SER A 399 5.53 -15.78 -2.63
C SER A 399 5.79 -14.61 -1.69
N HIS A 400 5.48 -13.42 -2.18
CA HIS A 400 5.75 -12.15 -1.52
C HIS A 400 4.50 -11.30 -1.41
N LEU A 401 4.49 -10.42 -0.42
CA LEU A 401 3.47 -9.40 -0.31
C LEU A 401 3.57 -8.43 -1.48
N ARG A 402 2.45 -8.16 -2.14
CA ARG A 402 2.44 -7.26 -3.30
C ARG A 402 2.06 -5.85 -2.90
N GLY A 403 3.01 -4.92 -3.01
CA GLY A 403 2.74 -3.48 -2.86
C GLY A 403 2.17 -3.10 -1.51
N GLY A 404 2.51 -3.82 -0.43
CA GLY A 404 2.00 -3.58 0.92
C GLY A 404 0.52 -3.94 1.11
N ASN A 405 -0.12 -4.64 0.15
CA ASN A 405 -1.55 -4.95 0.17
C ASN A 405 -1.88 -6.08 1.14
N PHE A 406 -1.89 -5.73 2.43
CA PHE A 406 -2.28 -6.57 3.54
C PHE A 406 -3.35 -5.85 4.35
N TRP A 407 -4.44 -6.54 4.66
CA TRP A 407 -5.53 -5.96 5.45
C TRP A 407 -5.98 -6.92 6.54
N VAL A 408 -6.29 -6.35 7.69
CA VAL A 408 -6.78 -7.08 8.86
C VAL A 408 -8.18 -6.60 9.17
N GLY A 409 -9.15 -7.52 9.08
CA GLY A 409 -10.50 -7.29 9.56
C GLY A 409 -10.66 -7.73 11.00
N ARG A 410 -11.90 -7.67 11.50
CA ARG A 410 -12.22 -8.11 12.86
C ARG A 410 -11.86 -9.59 13.07
N ASN A 411 -12.15 -10.44 12.08
CA ASN A 411 -11.91 -11.89 12.14
C ASN A 411 -11.29 -12.47 10.85
N SER A 412 -10.85 -11.61 9.93
CA SER A 412 -10.33 -12.03 8.64
C SER A 412 -9.00 -11.37 8.31
N LEU A 413 -8.21 -12.06 7.49
CA LEU A 413 -7.02 -11.50 6.83
C LEU A 413 -7.29 -11.47 5.34
N VAL A 414 -6.83 -10.41 4.67
CA VAL A 414 -6.81 -10.32 3.22
C VAL A 414 -5.41 -9.95 2.78
N VAL A 415 -4.89 -10.66 1.79
CA VAL A 415 -3.54 -10.42 1.27
C VAL A 415 -3.53 -10.51 -0.24
N ASN A 416 -2.82 -9.59 -0.87
CA ASN A 416 -2.47 -9.70 -2.28
C ASN A 416 -1.04 -10.22 -2.40
N THR A 417 -0.88 -11.39 -3.02
CA THR A 417 0.43 -12.03 -3.17
C THR A 417 0.90 -11.96 -4.60
N TRP A 418 2.20 -11.77 -4.77
CA TRP A 418 2.91 -12.05 -6.02
C TRP A 418 3.73 -13.32 -5.82
N SER A 419 3.52 -14.32 -6.66
CA SER A 419 4.28 -15.56 -6.61
C SER A 419 5.12 -15.73 -7.87
N GLU A 420 6.29 -16.32 -7.74
CA GLU A 420 7.16 -16.75 -8.84
C GLU A 420 7.39 -18.25 -8.77
N HIS A 421 7.03 -18.96 -9.84
CA HIS A 421 7.27 -20.37 -10.01
C HIS A 421 8.38 -20.61 -11.04
N ARG A 422 9.33 -21.49 -10.69
CA ARG A 422 10.39 -21.96 -11.58
C ARG A 422 10.10 -23.38 -12.05
N PRO A 423 9.68 -23.56 -13.31
CA PRO A 423 9.44 -24.88 -13.82
C PRO A 423 10.69 -25.77 -13.81
N PRO A 424 10.54 -27.09 -13.71
CA PRO A 424 11.65 -28.03 -13.82
C PRO A 424 12.42 -27.88 -15.14
N ARG A 425 13.76 -27.89 -15.07
CA ARG A 425 14.67 -27.73 -16.23
C ARG A 425 14.43 -28.72 -17.38
N TRP A 426 13.86 -29.89 -17.13
CA TRP A 426 13.56 -30.86 -18.20
C TRP A 426 12.41 -30.41 -19.13
N LEU A 427 11.60 -29.43 -18.72
CA LEU A 427 10.59 -28.81 -19.58
C LEU A 427 11.20 -27.73 -20.51
N TYR A 428 12.34 -27.13 -20.12
CA TYR A 428 13.01 -26.03 -20.83
C TYR A 428 14.53 -26.22 -20.74
N GLY A 429 15.12 -27.04 -21.62
CA GLY A 429 16.53 -27.44 -21.53
C GLY A 429 17.60 -26.40 -21.89
N TRP A 430 17.28 -25.09 -21.98
CA TRP A 430 18.13 -24.09 -22.66
C TRP A 430 18.32 -22.78 -21.87
N SER A 431 17.48 -22.49 -20.86
CA SER A 431 17.60 -21.33 -19.98
C SER A 431 16.84 -21.53 -18.67
N ASP A 432 17.17 -20.76 -17.64
CA ASP A 432 16.30 -20.62 -16.47
C ASP A 432 15.02 -19.89 -16.91
N ALA A 433 13.87 -20.46 -16.56
CA ALA A 433 12.56 -19.92 -16.89
C ALA A 433 11.79 -19.70 -15.59
N SER A 434 11.06 -18.60 -15.52
CA SER A 434 10.14 -18.34 -14.43
C SER A 434 8.80 -17.82 -14.94
N ILE A 435 7.77 -18.10 -14.15
CA ILE A 435 6.40 -17.66 -14.41
C ILE A 435 5.91 -17.00 -13.14
N SER A 436 5.47 -15.75 -13.24
CA SER A 436 4.91 -15.03 -12.11
C SER A 436 3.41 -14.78 -12.28
N ALA A 437 2.71 -14.69 -11.16
CA ALA A 437 1.28 -14.39 -11.12
C ALA A 437 0.92 -13.68 -9.81
N SER A 438 -0.23 -13.01 -9.80
CA SER A 438 -0.79 -12.40 -8.60
C SER A 438 -2.17 -12.94 -8.29
N ALA A 439 -2.55 -12.94 -7.03
CA ALA A 439 -3.93 -13.18 -6.61
C ALA A 439 -4.20 -12.54 -5.26
N THR A 440 -5.47 -12.24 -5.01
CA THR A 440 -5.94 -11.87 -3.68
C THR A 440 -6.46 -13.12 -2.96
N PHE A 441 -6.00 -13.32 -1.74
CA PHE A 441 -6.43 -14.37 -0.84
C PHE A 441 -7.06 -13.79 0.41
N TYR A 442 -7.91 -14.60 1.04
CA TYR A 442 -8.41 -14.30 2.36
C TYR A 442 -8.31 -15.52 3.28
N SER A 443 -8.28 -15.26 4.58
CA SER A 443 -8.30 -16.25 5.65
C SER A 443 -9.30 -15.83 6.72
N LYS A 444 -10.02 -16.80 7.28
CA LYS A 444 -10.94 -16.61 8.43
C LYS A 444 -10.38 -17.18 9.74
N ASP A 445 -9.16 -17.71 9.70
CA ASP A 445 -8.50 -18.43 10.79
C ASP A 445 -7.07 -17.92 11.00
N TRP A 446 -6.85 -16.64 10.69
CA TRP A 446 -5.58 -15.95 10.94
C TRP A 446 -4.38 -16.56 10.21
N GLY A 447 -4.61 -17.02 8.99
CA GLY A 447 -3.59 -17.54 8.06
C GLY A 447 -3.41 -19.05 8.08
N GLN A 448 -4.12 -19.80 8.94
CA GLN A 448 -4.00 -21.26 8.97
C GLN A 448 -4.55 -21.91 7.69
N SER A 449 -5.56 -21.32 7.08
CA SER A 449 -6.06 -21.68 5.75
C SER A 449 -6.32 -20.42 4.91
N TRP A 450 -6.02 -20.55 3.62
CA TRP A 450 -6.19 -19.47 2.64
C TRP A 450 -7.11 -19.89 1.52
N GLN A 451 -7.97 -18.96 1.11
CA GLN A 451 -8.85 -19.12 -0.03
C GLN A 451 -8.62 -17.98 -1.01
N ARG A 452 -8.45 -18.32 -2.29
CA ARG A 452 -8.34 -17.34 -3.36
C ARG A 452 -9.69 -16.66 -3.57
N LEU A 453 -9.72 -15.33 -3.68
CA LEU A 453 -10.90 -14.59 -4.11
C LEU A 453 -11.01 -14.60 -5.64
N ALA A 454 -12.23 -14.71 -6.15
CA ALA A 454 -12.54 -14.56 -7.57
C ALA A 454 -12.58 -13.08 -7.97
N ILE A 455 -11.43 -12.42 -7.88
CA ILE A 455 -11.13 -11.05 -8.33
C ILE A 455 -9.74 -11.01 -8.93
N ASP A 456 -9.45 -9.96 -9.68
CA ASP A 456 -8.16 -9.81 -10.31
C ASP A 456 -7.03 -9.65 -9.26
N GLY A 457 -5.92 -10.35 -9.46
CA GLY A 457 -4.76 -10.28 -8.57
C GLY A 457 -4.04 -8.94 -8.67
N TYR A 458 -4.13 -8.28 -9.82
CA TYR A 458 -3.65 -6.90 -10.01
C TYR A 458 -4.81 -5.96 -10.17
N LEU A 459 -4.86 -4.92 -9.32
CA LEU A 459 -5.94 -3.93 -9.36
C LEU A 459 -7.32 -4.61 -9.27
N GLY A 460 -7.48 -5.68 -8.48
CA GLY A 460 -8.80 -6.25 -8.21
C GLY A 460 -9.43 -5.73 -6.93
N THR A 461 -8.64 -5.57 -5.87
CA THR A 461 -9.12 -4.97 -4.61
C THR A 461 -9.17 -3.45 -4.74
N LEU A 462 -10.37 -2.89 -4.63
CA LEU A 462 -10.61 -1.45 -4.58
C LEU A 462 -10.52 -0.89 -3.16
N GLY A 463 -10.78 -1.70 -2.15
CA GLY A 463 -10.75 -1.27 -0.76
C GLY A 463 -11.14 -2.40 0.18
N PHE A 464 -10.94 -2.16 1.48
CA PHE A 464 -11.28 -3.10 2.53
C PHE A 464 -11.92 -2.38 3.71
N GLN A 465 -12.97 -2.98 4.27
CA GLN A 465 -13.67 -2.48 5.45
C GLN A 465 -13.49 -3.47 6.60
N GLY A 466 -12.49 -3.22 7.44
CA GLY A 466 -12.11 -4.17 8.49
C GLY A 466 -13.20 -4.42 9.52
N ALA A 467 -14.00 -3.41 9.87
CA ALA A 467 -15.10 -3.54 10.83
C ALA A 467 -16.21 -4.49 10.37
N GLU A 468 -16.38 -4.67 9.06
CA GLU A 468 -17.39 -5.53 8.44
C GLU A 468 -16.78 -6.79 7.79
N ASP A 469 -15.44 -6.97 7.88
CA ASP A 469 -14.70 -8.03 7.19
C ASP A 469 -15.07 -8.09 5.70
N ARG A 470 -15.08 -6.93 5.01
CA ARG A 470 -15.61 -6.82 3.65
C ARG A 470 -14.56 -6.31 2.65
N VAL A 471 -14.34 -7.07 1.58
CA VAL A 471 -13.48 -6.68 0.44
C VAL A 471 -14.34 -6.03 -0.62
N ILE A 472 -13.90 -4.89 -1.14
CA ILE A 472 -14.56 -4.14 -2.20
C ILE A 472 -13.74 -4.30 -3.48
N TRP A 473 -14.40 -4.53 -4.60
CA TRP A 473 -13.76 -4.85 -5.88
C TRP A 473 -14.62 -4.45 -7.08
N ALA A 474 -14.02 -4.40 -8.27
CA ALA A 474 -14.74 -4.25 -9.53
C ALA A 474 -14.20 -5.21 -10.59
N LYS A 475 -15.04 -5.53 -11.58
CA LYS A 475 -14.66 -6.48 -12.63
C LYS A 475 -13.81 -5.79 -13.68
N GLY A 476 -12.51 -6.10 -13.72
CA GLY A 476 -11.55 -5.51 -14.65
C GLY A 476 -11.43 -4.00 -14.53
N ASN A 477 -10.59 -3.41 -15.36
CA ASN A 477 -10.38 -1.97 -15.45
C ASN A 477 -11.16 -1.36 -16.63
N TRP A 478 -11.20 -0.03 -16.72
CA TRP A 478 -12.01 0.69 -17.70
C TRP A 478 -11.69 0.35 -19.16
N TYR A 479 -10.44 -0.03 -19.47
CA TYR A 479 -10.00 -0.34 -20.83
C TYR A 479 -10.24 -1.80 -21.25
N ASN A 480 -10.52 -2.71 -20.31
CA ASN A 480 -10.75 -4.13 -20.60
C ASN A 480 -12.12 -4.64 -20.10
N SER A 481 -12.94 -3.77 -19.50
CA SER A 481 -14.26 -4.12 -18.97
C SER A 481 -15.23 -2.93 -19.02
N ASN A 482 -16.39 -3.16 -19.63
CA ASN A 482 -17.51 -2.21 -19.65
C ASN A 482 -18.44 -2.37 -18.43
N ASP A 483 -18.07 -3.18 -17.44
CA ASP A 483 -18.88 -3.35 -16.25
C ASP A 483 -18.99 -2.04 -15.46
N LEU A 484 -20.18 -1.70 -15.00
CA LEU A 484 -20.43 -0.50 -14.20
C LEU A 484 -20.51 -0.80 -12.71
N GLY A 485 -20.53 -2.09 -12.34
CA GLY A 485 -20.69 -2.50 -10.96
C GLY A 485 -19.44 -2.31 -10.12
N ILE A 486 -19.66 -1.90 -8.88
CA ILE A 486 -18.72 -2.07 -7.77
C ILE A 486 -19.38 -3.07 -6.83
N TYR A 487 -18.62 -4.10 -6.48
CA TYR A 487 -19.09 -5.24 -5.71
C TYR A 487 -18.35 -5.34 -4.39
N SER A 488 -18.88 -6.18 -3.53
CA SER A 488 -18.21 -6.58 -2.31
C SER A 488 -18.33 -8.08 -2.07
N TYR A 489 -17.37 -8.61 -1.31
CA TYR A 489 -17.38 -9.94 -0.74
C TYR A 489 -17.32 -9.83 0.78
N GLY A 490 -18.29 -10.42 1.47
CA GLY A 490 -18.28 -10.55 2.92
C GLY A 490 -17.46 -11.76 3.36
N LEU A 491 -16.57 -11.59 4.35
CA LEU A 491 -15.63 -12.62 4.80
C LEU A 491 -15.97 -13.21 6.18
N GLN A 492 -17.14 -12.89 6.73
CA GLN A 492 -17.62 -13.47 8.00
C GLN A 492 -18.05 -14.92 7.83
#